data_AF-A0A1H8Y7W7-F1
#
_entry.id   AF-A0A1H8Y7W7-F1
#
_cell.length_a   1.000
_cell.length_b   1.000
_cell.length_c   1.000
_cell.angle_alpha   90.00
_cell.angle_beta   90.00
_cell.angle_gamma   90.00
#
_symmetry.space_group_name_H-M   'P 1'
#
loop_
_entity.id
_entity.type
_entity.pdbx_description
1 polymer ?
#
loop_
_entity_poly.entity_id
_entity_poly.type
_entity_poly.pdbx_seq_one_letter_code
_entity_poly.pdbx_strand_id
1 'polypeptide(L)'
;MLNNRYRITLGGKSYSPEFQTDPQYAAAWKRVLERAYGREHGLCGCPGSGERKVTIKLREGSDGYHLARYPHSGPEHANDCRFYAAAPERSGLQGYAVGVVEETADGGMKVRLARGVRQQAPGEAGDAAPSPPAAPGVKKPAMTLLGLLHLLWSESRLTT
;
A
#
# COMPACT_ATOMS: atom_id res chain seq x y z
N MET A 1 12.20 -12.22 -3.10
CA MET A 1 11.06 -12.42 -4.03
C MET A 1 11.16 -11.35 -5.10
N LEU A 2 10.91 -11.68 -6.38
CA LEU A 2 11.10 -10.75 -7.51
C LEU A 2 10.10 -9.57 -7.43
N ASN A 3 10.58 -8.34 -7.70
CA ASN A 3 9.80 -7.10 -7.66
C ASN A 3 9.67 -6.49 -9.06
N ASN A 4 9.18 -7.29 -10.00
CA ASN A 4 9.18 -6.96 -11.41
C ASN A 4 8.13 -5.89 -11.72
N ARG A 5 8.54 -4.91 -12.54
CA ARG A 5 7.65 -3.91 -13.13
C ARG A 5 7.22 -4.38 -14.49
N TYR A 6 5.91 -4.32 -14.72
CA TYR A 6 5.28 -4.73 -15.97
C TYR A 6 4.68 -3.53 -16.69
N ARG A 7 4.27 -3.75 -17.94
CA ARG A 7 3.54 -2.72 -18.69
C ARG A 7 2.24 -2.34 -17.96
N ILE A 8 1.87 -1.07 -18.03
CA ILE A 8 0.63 -0.55 -17.47
C ILE A 8 -0.25 -0.03 -18.58
N THR A 9 -1.51 -0.41 -18.60
CA THR A 9 -2.49 0.13 -19.53
C THR A 9 -3.35 1.17 -18.83
N LEU A 10 -3.38 2.39 -19.36
CA LEU A 10 -4.23 3.51 -18.93
C LEU A 10 -4.88 4.12 -20.17
N GLY A 11 -6.19 4.29 -20.17
CA GLY A 11 -6.93 4.93 -21.27
C GLY A 11 -6.79 4.21 -22.61
N GLY A 12 -6.67 2.88 -22.58
CA GLY A 12 -6.39 2.05 -23.77
C GLY A 12 -4.96 2.13 -24.31
N LYS A 13 -4.08 2.93 -23.68
CA LYS A 13 -2.66 3.02 -24.04
C LYS A 13 -1.81 2.22 -23.09
N SER A 14 -0.85 1.48 -23.64
CA SER A 14 0.09 0.69 -22.86
C SER A 14 1.44 1.39 -22.72
N TYR A 15 1.95 1.44 -21.50
CA TYR A 15 3.21 2.07 -21.13
C TYR A 15 4.19 1.01 -20.65
N SER A 16 5.37 0.94 -21.25
CA SER A 16 6.39 -0.06 -20.91
C SER A 16 7.03 0.20 -19.54
N PRO A 17 7.68 -0.78 -18.91
CA PRO A 17 8.40 -0.57 -17.65
C PRO A 17 9.45 0.56 -17.75
N GLU A 18 10.15 0.66 -18.87
CA GLU A 18 11.20 1.66 -19.11
C GLU A 18 10.60 3.06 -19.12
N PHE A 19 9.46 3.24 -19.80
CA PHE A 19 8.73 4.52 -19.82
C PHE A 19 8.28 4.96 -18.41
N GLN A 20 8.04 4.00 -17.50
CA GLN A 20 7.61 4.28 -16.13
C GLN A 20 8.76 4.61 -15.17
N THR A 21 10.00 4.25 -15.50
CA THR A 21 11.15 4.34 -14.57
C THR A 21 12.29 5.22 -15.05
N ASP A 22 12.50 5.32 -16.36
CA ASP A 22 13.64 6.05 -16.90
C ASP A 22 13.49 7.56 -16.62
N PRO A 23 14.51 8.22 -16.02
CA PRO A 23 14.49 9.65 -15.77
C PRO A 23 14.15 10.49 -17.01
N GLN A 24 14.52 10.05 -18.21
CA GLN A 24 14.21 10.78 -19.44
C GLN A 24 12.70 10.91 -19.71
N TYR A 25 11.90 9.94 -19.23
CA TYR A 25 10.44 9.91 -19.41
C TYR A 25 9.69 10.38 -18.16
N ALA A 26 10.37 10.75 -17.07
CA ALA A 26 9.73 11.08 -15.79
C ALA A 26 8.67 12.18 -15.90
N ALA A 27 8.95 13.25 -16.64
CA ALA A 27 8.00 14.34 -16.87
C ALA A 27 6.80 13.90 -17.72
N ALA A 28 7.02 13.10 -18.76
CA ALA A 28 5.95 12.56 -19.60
C ALA A 28 5.08 11.58 -18.82
N TRP A 29 5.69 10.70 -18.03
CA TRP A 29 5.01 9.75 -17.17
C TRP A 29 4.16 10.44 -16.10
N LYS A 30 4.70 11.48 -15.45
CA LYS A 30 3.92 12.31 -14.52
C LYS A 30 2.65 12.86 -15.17
N ARG A 31 2.75 13.42 -16.39
CA ARG A 31 1.59 13.97 -17.12
C ARG A 31 0.56 12.91 -17.51
N VAL A 32 1.00 11.69 -17.80
CA VAL A 32 0.09 10.55 -18.04
C VAL A 32 -0.70 10.24 -16.77
N LEU A 33 -0.01 10.09 -15.64
CA LEU A 33 -0.64 9.79 -14.35
C LEU A 33 -1.56 10.92 -13.90
N GLU A 34 -1.14 12.17 -14.02
CA GLU A 34 -1.94 13.35 -13.69
C GLU A 34 -3.24 13.40 -14.50
N ARG A 35 -3.18 13.12 -15.81
CA ARG A 35 -4.38 13.10 -16.66
C ARG A 35 -5.37 12.00 -16.26
N ALA A 36 -4.86 10.83 -15.90
CA ALA A 36 -5.69 9.68 -15.55
C ALA A 36 -6.17 9.72 -14.09
N TYR A 37 -5.52 10.50 -13.22
CA TYR A 37 -5.85 10.62 -11.81
C TYR A 37 -7.31 11.01 -11.59
N GLY A 38 -8.02 10.25 -10.76
CA GLY A 38 -9.43 10.47 -10.44
C GLY A 38 -10.43 10.17 -11.56
N ARG A 39 -9.97 9.79 -12.76
CA ARG A 39 -10.84 9.51 -13.92
C ARG A 39 -10.91 8.03 -14.25
N GLU A 40 -9.78 7.34 -14.16
CA GLU A 40 -9.66 5.94 -14.54
C GLU A 40 -8.69 5.19 -13.64
N HIS A 41 -8.81 3.85 -13.64
CA HIS A 41 -7.84 2.95 -13.06
C HIS A 41 -7.00 2.32 -14.18
N GLY A 42 -5.77 1.96 -13.87
CA GLY A 42 -4.92 1.23 -14.80
C GLY A 42 -5.08 -0.27 -14.68
N LEU A 43 -4.60 -1.00 -15.68
CA LEU A 43 -4.47 -2.45 -15.66
C LEU A 43 -3.00 -2.83 -15.77
N CYS A 44 -2.54 -3.72 -14.88
CA CYS A 44 -1.20 -4.27 -14.96
C CYS A 44 -1.14 -5.43 -15.95
N GLY A 45 -0.18 -5.39 -16.87
CA GLY A 45 0.07 -6.42 -17.87
C GLY A 45 0.98 -7.56 -17.40
N CYS A 46 1.04 -7.85 -16.10
CA CYS A 46 1.72 -9.04 -15.58
C CYS A 46 0.92 -10.32 -15.92
N PRO A 47 1.55 -11.51 -15.97
CA PRO A 47 0.89 -12.77 -16.34
C PRO A 47 0.00 -13.35 -15.21
N GLY A 48 -0.61 -12.50 -14.40
CA GLY A 48 -1.54 -12.88 -13.34
C GLY A 48 -2.96 -13.12 -13.85
N SER A 49 -3.86 -13.61 -13.00
CA SER A 49 -5.29 -13.80 -13.29
C SER A 49 -6.11 -12.52 -13.12
N GLY A 50 -7.41 -12.52 -13.45
CA GLY A 50 -8.30 -11.38 -13.13
C GLY A 50 -8.09 -10.12 -13.99
N GLU A 51 -8.38 -8.95 -13.42
CA GLU A 51 -8.23 -7.65 -14.09
C GLU A 51 -6.90 -6.97 -13.77
N ARG A 52 -6.32 -7.23 -12.58
CA ARG A 52 -5.02 -6.69 -12.11
C ARG A 52 -5.04 -5.16 -12.06
N LYS A 53 -6.09 -4.62 -11.46
CA LYS A 53 -6.35 -3.19 -11.36
C LYS A 53 -5.28 -2.48 -10.53
N VAL A 54 -4.85 -1.32 -11.01
CA VAL A 54 -3.98 -0.39 -10.28
C VAL A 54 -4.64 0.98 -10.21
N THR A 55 -4.47 1.68 -9.09
CA THR A 55 -4.97 3.04 -8.90
C THR A 55 -3.81 4.04 -8.95
N ILE A 56 -4.12 5.27 -9.35
CA ILE A 56 -3.17 6.39 -9.32
C ILE A 56 -3.39 7.16 -8.02
N LYS A 57 -2.31 7.54 -7.35
CA LYS A 57 -2.33 8.30 -6.09
C LYS A 57 -1.38 9.49 -6.13
N LEU A 58 -1.80 10.57 -5.50
CA LEU A 58 -0.95 11.72 -5.20
C LEU A 58 -0.10 11.39 -3.97
N ARG A 59 1.20 11.70 -4.02
CA ARG A 59 2.08 11.58 -2.85
C ARG A 59 1.93 12.84 -2.02
N GLU A 60 1.39 12.71 -0.81
CA GLU A 60 1.22 13.83 0.14
C GLU A 60 2.53 14.61 0.34
N GLY A 61 2.44 15.94 0.34
CA GLY A 61 3.60 16.83 0.45
C GLY A 61 4.47 16.93 -0.81
N SER A 62 4.05 16.34 -1.93
CA SER A 62 4.73 16.48 -3.21
C SER A 62 3.74 16.60 -4.36
N ASP A 63 4.15 17.24 -5.45
CA ASP A 63 3.37 17.28 -6.70
C ASP A 63 3.61 16.01 -7.56
N GLY A 64 3.72 14.86 -6.89
CA GLY A 64 4.12 13.60 -7.50
C GLY A 64 2.97 12.59 -7.54
N TYR A 65 2.73 11.98 -8.70
CA TYR A 65 1.79 10.87 -8.86
C TYR A 65 2.53 9.53 -8.84
N HIS A 66 1.92 8.51 -8.26
CA HIS A 66 2.44 7.14 -8.28
C HIS A 66 1.32 6.12 -8.45
N LEU A 67 1.68 4.92 -8.91
CA LEU A 67 0.76 3.79 -9.00
C LEU A 67 0.76 3.00 -7.69
N ALA A 68 -0.44 2.64 -7.26
CA ALA A 68 -0.70 1.72 -6.15
C ALA A 68 -1.60 0.57 -6.61
N ARG A 69 -1.59 -0.52 -5.87
CA ARG A 69 -2.51 -1.64 -6.08
C ARG A 69 -3.95 -1.16 -5.83
N TYR A 70 -4.91 -1.62 -6.64
CA TYR A 70 -6.33 -1.40 -6.35
C TYR A 70 -6.79 -2.32 -5.20
N PRO A 71 -7.65 -1.87 -4.27
CA PRO A 71 -8.11 -2.70 -3.15
C PRO A 71 -8.57 -4.09 -3.60
N HIS A 72 -8.15 -5.13 -2.87
CA HIS A 72 -8.48 -6.54 -3.16
C HIS A 72 -7.97 -7.14 -4.48
N SER A 73 -7.30 -6.37 -5.34
CA SER A 73 -6.73 -6.90 -6.61
C SER A 73 -5.38 -7.61 -6.42
N GLY A 74 -4.82 -7.63 -5.22
CA GLY A 74 -3.47 -8.16 -4.95
C GLY A 74 -3.24 -9.59 -5.42
N PRO A 75 -4.17 -10.54 -5.15
CA PRO A 75 -4.04 -11.93 -5.56
C PRO A 75 -4.14 -12.15 -7.07
N GLU A 76 -4.65 -11.15 -7.80
CA GLU A 76 -4.79 -11.21 -9.26
C GLU A 76 -3.45 -11.03 -9.96
N HIS A 77 -2.49 -10.33 -9.34
CA HIS A 77 -1.18 -10.12 -9.93
C HIS A 77 -0.31 -11.39 -9.86
N ALA A 78 0.65 -11.51 -10.77
CA ALA A 78 1.64 -12.59 -10.72
C ALA A 78 2.51 -12.47 -9.45
N ASN A 79 2.97 -13.59 -8.88
CA ASN A 79 3.74 -13.61 -7.62
C ASN A 79 5.01 -12.74 -7.65
N ASP A 80 5.58 -12.52 -8.84
CA ASP A 80 6.77 -11.70 -9.08
C ASP A 80 6.44 -10.23 -9.41
N CYS A 81 5.16 -9.88 -9.54
CA CYS A 81 4.72 -8.52 -9.85
C CYS A 81 4.82 -7.63 -8.61
N ARG A 82 5.27 -6.38 -8.80
CA ARG A 82 5.31 -5.35 -7.76
C ARG A 82 3.98 -5.13 -7.02
N PHE A 83 2.85 -5.31 -7.68
CA PHE A 83 1.53 -5.05 -7.11
C PHE A 83 0.90 -6.27 -6.41
N TYR A 84 1.53 -7.45 -6.49
CA TYR A 84 0.99 -8.65 -5.86
C TYR A 84 0.79 -8.52 -4.34
N ALA A 85 -0.24 -9.16 -3.82
CA ALA A 85 -0.33 -9.51 -2.41
C ALA A 85 -1.04 -10.85 -2.30
N ALA A 86 -0.62 -11.63 -1.31
CA ALA A 86 -1.34 -12.85 -0.98
C ALA A 86 -2.79 -12.50 -0.59
N ALA A 87 -3.73 -13.36 -0.97
CA ALA A 87 -5.11 -13.23 -0.54
C ALA A 87 -5.19 -13.20 1.00
N PRO A 88 -6.15 -12.49 1.61
CA PRO A 88 -6.28 -12.43 3.07
C PRO A 88 -6.25 -13.80 3.73
N GLU A 89 -6.78 -14.82 3.06
CA GLU A 89 -6.84 -16.20 3.52
C GLU A 89 -5.46 -16.89 3.50
N ARG A 90 -4.53 -16.39 2.69
CA ARG A 90 -3.20 -16.98 2.49
C ARG A 90 -2.06 -16.08 2.95
N SER A 91 -2.35 -14.87 3.42
CA SER A 91 -1.34 -13.88 3.83
C SER A 91 -0.74 -14.17 5.21
N GLY A 92 -1.31 -15.10 5.97
CA GLY A 92 -0.96 -15.33 7.38
C GLY A 92 -1.58 -14.29 8.33
N LEU A 93 -2.27 -13.27 7.80
CA LEU A 93 -2.96 -12.26 8.60
C LEU A 93 -4.27 -12.76 9.23
N GLN A 94 -4.71 -13.98 8.87
CA GLN A 94 -5.82 -14.68 9.53
C GLN A 94 -5.63 -14.87 11.04
N GLY A 95 -4.38 -14.80 11.53
CA GLY A 95 -4.08 -14.82 12.96
C GLY A 95 -4.55 -13.56 13.71
N TYR A 96 -4.94 -12.49 13.00
CA TYR A 96 -5.50 -11.28 13.59
C TYR A 96 -7.02 -11.25 13.44
N ALA A 97 -7.70 -10.68 14.43
CA ALA A 97 -9.14 -10.53 14.37
C ALA A 97 -9.56 -9.60 13.21
N VAL A 98 -10.76 -9.83 12.69
CA VAL A 98 -11.38 -9.01 11.64
C VAL A 98 -11.37 -7.52 12.04
N GLY A 99 -10.95 -6.65 11.12
CA GLY A 99 -10.90 -5.20 11.31
C GLY A 99 -9.65 -4.68 12.05
N VAL A 100 -8.67 -5.55 12.33
CA VAL A 100 -7.35 -5.13 12.84
C VAL A 100 -6.46 -4.60 11.73
N VAL A 101 -6.51 -5.22 10.55
CA VAL A 101 -5.86 -4.75 9.31
C VAL A 101 -6.94 -4.59 8.27
N GLU A 102 -7.04 -3.41 7.68
CA GLU A 102 -8.01 -3.09 6.63
C GLU A 102 -7.24 -2.46 5.46
N GLU A 103 -7.39 -3.01 4.25
CA GLU A 103 -6.96 -2.29 3.06
C GLU A 103 -7.88 -1.07 2.88
N THR A 104 -7.30 0.11 2.80
CA THR A 104 -8.08 1.31 2.50
C THR A 104 -8.44 1.34 1.03
N ALA A 105 -9.49 2.09 0.68
CA ALA A 105 -9.85 2.36 -0.72
C ALA A 105 -8.68 2.95 -1.55
N ASP A 106 -7.65 3.44 -0.86
CA ASP A 106 -6.46 4.02 -1.44
C ASP A 106 -5.34 3.01 -1.76
N GLY A 107 -5.56 1.72 -1.51
CA GLY A 107 -4.52 0.70 -1.63
C GLY A 107 -3.46 0.79 -0.52
N GLY A 108 -3.70 1.62 0.49
CA GLY A 108 -2.96 1.65 1.74
C GLY A 108 -3.52 0.65 2.73
N MET A 109 -2.95 0.62 3.94
CA MET A 109 -3.43 -0.23 5.02
C MET A 109 -3.67 0.57 6.29
N LYS A 110 -4.81 0.30 6.92
CA LYS A 110 -5.14 0.80 8.25
C LYS A 110 -4.93 -0.32 9.25
N VAL A 111 -4.05 -0.08 10.22
CA VAL A 111 -3.70 -1.06 11.26
C VAL A 111 -4.09 -0.52 12.63
N ARG A 112 -4.83 -1.30 13.40
CA ARG A 112 -5.21 -0.95 14.78
C ARG A 112 -4.19 -1.53 15.76
N LEU A 113 -3.45 -0.67 16.46
CA LEU A 113 -2.43 -1.09 17.42
C LEU A 113 -2.97 -1.15 18.85
N ALA A 114 -2.51 -2.13 19.61
CA ALA A 114 -2.86 -2.28 21.03
C ALA A 114 -2.26 -1.15 21.89
N ARG A 115 -1.21 -0.50 21.40
CA ARG A 115 -0.56 0.64 22.05
C ARG A 115 -0.59 1.83 21.08
N GLY A 116 -1.02 2.99 21.58
CA GLY A 116 -0.98 4.23 20.82
C GLY A 116 0.47 4.62 20.52
N VAL A 117 0.77 4.89 19.26
CA VAL A 117 2.04 5.48 18.83
C VAL A 117 1.80 6.97 18.67
N ARG A 118 2.57 7.80 19.37
CA ARG A 118 2.53 9.25 19.20
C ARG A 118 3.62 9.65 18.22
N GLN A 119 3.25 10.45 17.23
CA GLN A 119 4.23 11.13 16.40
C GLN A 119 4.85 12.25 17.24
N GLN A 120 6.14 12.15 17.52
CA GLN A 120 6.87 13.22 18.20
C GLN A 120 7.16 14.32 17.18
N ALA A 121 6.80 15.57 17.49
CA ALA A 121 7.23 16.69 16.68
C ALA A 121 8.75 16.89 16.86
N PRO A 122 9.48 17.35 15.83
CA PRO A 122 10.90 17.67 15.98
C PRO A 122 11.07 18.75 17.07
N GLY A 123 11.74 18.40 18.18
CA GLY A 123 12.04 19.32 19.28
C GLY A 123 11.27 19.10 20.58
N GLU A 124 10.30 18.18 20.64
CA GLU A 124 9.66 17.81 21.91
C GLU A 124 10.51 16.77 22.67
N ALA A 125 11.37 17.26 23.58
CA ALA A 125 11.91 16.44 24.65
C ALA A 125 10.74 16.02 25.56
N GLY A 126 10.48 14.71 25.60
CA GLY A 126 9.29 14.15 26.23
C GLY A 126 9.30 14.29 27.75
N ASP A 127 8.46 15.17 28.26
CA ASP A 127 7.98 15.08 29.64
C ASP A 127 6.64 14.32 29.63
N ALA A 128 6.71 13.03 29.96
CA ALA A 128 5.58 12.12 29.86
C ALA A 128 4.75 12.16 31.15
N ALA A 129 3.73 13.02 31.20
CA ALA A 129 2.67 12.85 32.19
C ALA A 129 1.92 11.52 31.89
N PRO A 130 1.70 10.64 32.89
CA PRO A 130 0.96 9.41 32.67
C PRO A 130 -0.47 9.73 32.23
N SER A 131 -0.91 9.13 31.13
CA SER A 131 -2.29 9.26 30.67
C SER A 131 -3.25 8.58 31.67
N PRO A 132 -4.42 9.16 31.95
CA PRO A 132 -5.39 8.58 32.87
C PRO A 132 -5.82 7.19 32.38
N PRO A 133 -6.13 6.25 33.30
CA PRO A 133 -6.57 4.92 32.92
C PRO A 133 -7.85 5.00 32.08
N ALA A 134 -7.83 4.35 30.92
CA ALA A 134 -9.01 4.26 30.06
C ALA A 134 -10.14 3.52 30.79
N ALA A 135 -11.36 4.07 30.70
CA ALA A 135 -12.56 3.46 31.25
C ALA A 135 -12.73 2.01 30.74
N PRO A 136 -13.31 1.10 31.55
CA PRO A 136 -13.50 -0.29 31.16
C PRO A 136 -14.53 -0.40 30.04
N GLY A 137 -14.06 -0.34 28.80
CA GLY A 137 -14.82 -0.65 27.60
C GLY A 137 -14.44 -2.03 27.06
N VAL A 138 -15.32 -2.60 26.23
CA VAL A 138 -15.03 -3.84 25.49
C VAL A 138 -13.76 -3.63 24.67
N LYS A 139 -12.69 -4.37 25.01
CA LYS A 139 -11.40 -4.28 24.31
C LYS A 139 -11.60 -4.73 22.86
N LYS A 140 -11.57 -3.78 21.94
CA LYS A 140 -11.54 -4.11 20.51
C LYS A 140 -10.22 -4.84 20.22
N PRO A 141 -10.23 -5.90 19.41
CA PRO A 141 -9.00 -6.59 19.06
C PRO A 141 -8.06 -5.63 18.33
N ALA A 142 -6.76 -5.77 18.59
CA ALA A 142 -5.71 -4.89 18.10
C ALA A 142 -4.39 -5.66 17.93
N MET A 143 -3.54 -5.20 17.02
CA MET A 143 -2.25 -5.79 16.67
C MET A 143 -1.17 -5.40 17.69
N THR A 144 -0.26 -6.33 17.98
CA THR A 144 0.95 -6.07 18.77
C THR A 144 2.04 -5.42 17.91
N LEU A 145 3.06 -4.81 18.53
CA LEU A 145 4.18 -4.23 17.78
C LEU A 145 4.95 -5.29 16.97
N LEU A 146 5.09 -6.51 17.50
CA LEU A 146 5.68 -7.63 16.77
C LEU A 146 4.84 -7.97 15.52
N GLY A 147 3.52 -7.98 15.66
CA GLY A 147 2.63 -8.21 14.52
C GLY A 147 2.75 -7.13 13.44
N LEU A 148 2.89 -5.86 13.86
CA LEU A 148 3.14 -4.76 12.94
C LEU A 148 4.46 -4.94 12.19
N LEU A 149 5.53 -5.36 12.88
CA LEU A 149 6.82 -5.61 12.24
C LEU A 149 6.73 -6.71 11.18
N HIS A 150 6.04 -7.83 11.48
CA HIS A 150 5.84 -8.90 10.50
C HIS A 150 5.04 -8.42 9.28
N LEU A 151 3.98 -7.62 9.48
CA LEU A 151 3.19 -7.03 8.40
C LEU A 151 4.04 -6.08 7.54
N LEU A 152 4.83 -5.20 8.17
CA LEU A 152 5.75 -4.31 7.44
C LEU A 152 6.79 -5.11 6.66
N TRP A 153 7.31 -6.18 7.24
CA TRP A 153 8.27 -7.05 6.56
C TRP A 153 7.67 -7.73 5.33
N SER A 154 6.45 -8.27 5.42
CA SER A 154 5.78 -8.92 4.29
C SER A 154 5.42 -7.94 3.18
N GLU A 155 4.97 -6.73 3.52
CA GLU A 155 4.53 -5.73 2.54
C GLU A 155 5.67 -4.91 1.95
N SER A 156 6.74 -4.68 2.70
CA SER A 156 7.87 -3.83 2.26
C SER A 156 8.67 -4.44 1.12
N ARG A 157 8.60 -5.77 0.93
CA ARG A 157 9.31 -6.51 -0.13
C ARG A 157 10.81 -6.16 -0.18
N LEU A 158 11.41 -5.89 0.98
CA LEU A 158 12.80 -5.43 1.13
C LEU A 158 13.85 -6.55 0.98
N THR A 159 13.42 -7.81 0.88
CA THR A 159 14.32 -8.95 0.60
C THR A 159 14.48 -9.14 -0.91
N THR A 160 15.50 -8.46 -1.44
CA THR A 160 16.09 -8.71 -2.76
C THR A 160 16.82 -10.04 -2.79
#